data_AF-A0A094MRP9-F1
#
_entry.id   AF-A0A094MRP9-F1
#
_cell.length_a   1.000
_cell.length_b   1.000
_cell.length_c   1.000
_cell.angle_alpha   90.00
_cell.angle_beta   90.00
_cell.angle_gamma   90.00
#
_symmetry.space_group_name_H-M   'P 1'
#
loop_
_entity.id
_entity.type
_entity.pdbx_description
1 polymer ?
#
loop_
_entity_poly.entity_id
_entity_poly.type
_entity_poly.pdbx_seq_one_letter_code
_entity_poly.pdbx_strand_id
1 'polypeptide(L)' 'GCDKFPHESELQQEWENNKESLLTFMEQVHRGIKGLVTDQQGEPIANATIVVGGINHNIKTGR' A
#
# COMPACT_ATOMS: atom_id res chain seq x y z
N GLY A 1 3.27 21.24 -1.72
CA GLY A 1 3.38 22.69 -1.49
C GLY A 1 4.11 23.35 -2.64
N CYS A 2 3.91 24.66 -2.82
CA CYS A 2 4.61 25.47 -3.83
C CYS A 2 5.98 25.96 -3.33
N ASP A 3 6.13 26.14 -2.01
CA ASP A 3 7.41 26.43 -1.38
C ASP A 3 8.12 25.13 -0.98
N LYS A 4 9.39 25.01 -1.36
CA LYS A 4 10.24 23.86 -1.06
C LYS A 4 10.90 23.99 0.32
N PHE A 5 11.07 25.21 0.81
CA PHE A 5 11.75 25.51 2.07
C PHE A 5 10.91 26.48 2.91
N PRO A 6 9.72 26.05 3.38
CA PRO A 6 8.86 26.88 4.22
C PRO A 6 9.58 27.27 5.51
N HIS A 7 9.20 28.41 6.09
CA HIS A 7 9.75 28.85 7.36
C HIS A 7 9.32 27.90 8.50
N GLU A 8 10.11 27.80 9.58
CA GLU A 8 9.82 26.90 10.71
C GLU A 8 8.41 27.09 11.29
N SER A 9 7.94 28.35 11.32
CA SER A 9 6.60 28.70 11.80
C SER A 9 5.45 28.10 11.00
N GLU A 10 5.70 27.68 9.75
CA GLU A 10 4.69 27.10 8.85
C GLU A 10 4.63 25.57 8.96
N LEU A 11 5.64 24.93 9.53
CA LEU A 11 5.76 23.46 9.56
C LEU A 11 4.60 22.77 10.29
N GLN A 12 4.09 23.37 11.38
CA GLN A 12 2.94 22.81 12.09
C GLN A 12 1.68 22.83 11.20
N GLN A 13 1.46 23.90 10.45
CA GLN A 13 0.32 23.99 9.54
C GLN A 13 0.46 23.01 8.38
N GLU A 14 1.67 22.87 7.82
CA GLU A 14 1.94 21.87 6.77
C GLU A 14 1.70 20.44 7.28
N TRP A 15 2.07 20.13 8.52
CA TRP A 15 1.75 18.86 9.14
C TRP A 15 0.23 18.64 9.23
N GLU A 16 -0.51 19.58 9.82
CA GLU A 16 -1.97 19.43 9.97
C GLU A 16 -2.69 19.36 8.61
N ASN A 17 -2.20 20.08 7.60
CA ASN A 17 -2.73 20.02 6.23
C ASN A 17 -2.56 18.63 5.59
N ASN A 18 -1.51 17.89 5.94
CA ASN A 18 -1.17 16.62 5.29
C ASN A 18 -1.49 15.39 6.16
N LYS A 19 -1.66 15.55 7.46
CA LYS A 19 -1.83 14.47 8.44
C LYS A 19 -2.91 13.46 8.04
N GLU A 20 -4.15 13.93 7.80
CA GLU A 20 -5.25 13.05 7.42
C GLU A 20 -5.04 12.40 6.05
N SER A 21 -4.40 13.11 5.12
CA SER A 21 -4.05 12.57 3.81
C SER A 21 -3.05 11.42 3.92
N LEU A 22 -2.04 11.55 4.78
CA LEU A 22 -1.04 10.49 5.03
C LEU A 22 -1.66 9.28 5.72
N LEU A 23 -2.54 9.49 6.70
CA LEU A 23 -3.27 8.41 7.37
C LEU A 23 -4.18 7.67 6.38
N THR A 24 -5.00 8.42 5.63
CA THR A 24 -5.92 7.87 4.63
C THR A 24 -5.17 7.09 3.55
N PHE A 25 -3.97 7.55 3.16
CA PHE A 25 -3.11 6.86 2.21
C PHE A 25 -2.63 5.51 2.75
N MET A 26 -2.20 5.44 4.02
CA MET A 26 -1.80 4.17 4.65
C MET A 26 -2.97 3.19 4.75
N GLU A 27 -4.17 3.68 5.04
CA GLU A 27 -5.38 2.84 5.11
C GLU A 27 -5.72 2.16 3.77
N GLN A 28 -5.31 2.75 2.63
CA GLN A 28 -5.57 2.15 1.32
C GLN A 28 -4.92 0.78 1.15
N VAL A 29 -3.85 0.46 1.89
CA VAL A 29 -3.17 -0.85 1.84
C VAL A 29 -4.09 -2.01 2.25
N HIS A 30 -5.17 -1.71 2.98
CA HIS A 30 -6.12 -2.72 3.43
C HIS A 30 -7.29 -2.94 2.47
N ARG A 31 -7.35 -2.21 1.35
CA ARG A 31 -8.35 -2.41 0.30
C ARG A 31 -7.89 -3.49 -0.69
N GLY A 32 -8.84 -4.09 -1.40
CA GLY A 32 -8.59 -5.14 -2.39
C GLY A 32 -8.76 -6.54 -1.84
N ILE A 33 -7.95 -7.48 -2.32
CA ILE A 33 -8.03 -8.92 -1.98
C ILE A 33 -6.71 -9.34 -1.32
N LYS A 34 -6.80 -10.15 -0.27
CA LYS A 34 -5.66 -10.77 0.42
C LYS A 34 -5.99 -12.23 0.76
N GLY A 35 -4.98 -13.08 0.83
CA GLY A 35 -5.15 -14.50 1.12
C GLY A 35 -3.84 -15.26 1.12
N LEU A 36 -3.95 -16.58 1.26
CA LEU A 36 -2.84 -17.53 1.23
C LEU A 36 -2.99 -18.46 0.01
N VAL A 37 -1.87 -18.82 -0.60
CA VAL A 37 -1.82 -19.87 -1.63
C VAL A 37 -1.21 -21.10 -0.98
N THR A 38 -1.93 -22.21 -0.99
CA THR A 38 -1.49 -23.48 -0.37
C THR A 38 -1.48 -24.62 -1.38
N ASP A 39 -0.68 -25.65 -1.09
CA ASP A 39 -0.75 -26.93 -1.79
C ASP A 39 -1.93 -27.80 -1.29
N GLN A 40 -1.96 -29.07 -1.73
CA GLN A 40 -3.00 -30.02 -1.34
C GLN A 40 -2.92 -30.44 0.14
N GLN A 41 -1.77 -30.26 0.78
CA GLN A 41 -1.49 -30.58 2.17
C GLN A 41 -1.78 -29.39 3.09
N GLY A 42 -2.02 -28.20 2.52
CA GLY A 42 -2.26 -26.96 3.25
C GLY A 42 -1.00 -26.13 3.49
N GLU A 43 0.13 -26.52 2.91
CA GLU A 43 1.40 -25.82 3.10
C GLU A 43 1.48 -24.56 2.22
N PRO A 44 1.94 -23.41 2.74
CA PRO A 44 2.08 -22.18 1.98
C PRO A 44 3.05 -22.28 0.80
N ILE A 45 2.65 -21.74 -0.35
CA ILE A 45 3.50 -21.66 -1.55
C ILE A 45 4.04 -20.24 -1.72
N ALA A 46 5.36 -20.09 -1.56
CA ALA A 46 6.08 -18.85 -1.84
C ALA A 46 6.26 -18.62 -3.35
N ASN A 47 6.35 -17.36 -3.77
CA ASN A 47 6.54 -16.93 -5.17
C ASN A 47 5.45 -17.38 -6.18
N ALA A 48 4.29 -17.84 -5.71
CA ALA A 48 3.14 -18.16 -6.56
C ALA A 48 2.64 -16.89 -7.26
N THR A 49 2.23 -17.00 -8.53
CA THR A 49 1.77 -15.84 -9.33
C THR A 49 0.24 -15.73 -9.29
N ILE A 50 -0.27 -14.57 -8.87
CA ILE A 50 -1.69 -14.22 -8.87
C ILE A 50 -1.97 -13.33 -10.09
N VAL A 51 -2.98 -13.71 -10.88
CA VAL A 51 -3.43 -13.00 -12.10
C VAL A 51 -4.87 -12.56 -11.91
N VAL A 52 -5.18 -11.30 -12.21
CA VAL A 52 -6.55 -10.76 -12.20
C VAL A 52 -7.00 -10.52 -13.63
N GLY A 53 -8.15 -11.08 -14.01
CA GLY A 53 -8.71 -10.93 -15.35
C GLY A 53 -8.86 -9.46 -15.74
N GLY A 54 -8.35 -9.09 -16.92
CA GLY A 54 -8.39 -7.71 -17.43
C GLY A 54 -7.32 -6.77 -16.87
N ILE A 55 -6.44 -7.23 -15.97
CA ILE A 55 -5.34 -6.43 -15.42
C ILE A 55 -4.00 -7.05 -15.86
N ASN A 56 -3.25 -6.34 -16.70
CA ASN A 56 -1.92 -6.78 -17.16
C ASN A 56 -0.81 -6.44 -16.13
N HIS A 57 -1.00 -6.86 -14.89
CA HIS A 57 -0.04 -6.70 -13.80
C HIS A 57 -0.20 -7.84 -12.79
N ASN A 58 0.80 -8.72 -12.72
CA ASN A 58 0.76 -9.91 -11.87
C ASN A 58 1.46 -9.67 -10.53
N ILE A 59 0.92 -10.25 -9.47
CA ILE A 59 1.47 -10.16 -8.11
C ILE A 59 2.02 -11.53 -7.68
N LYS A 60 2.99 -11.55 -6.78
CA LYS A 60 3.57 -12.77 -6.21
C LYS A 60 3.28 -12.88 -4.71
N THR A 61 3.10 -14.11 -4.21
CA THR A 61 3.11 -14.35 -2.76
C THR A 61 4.48 -14.03 -2.17
N GLY A 62 4.49 -13.66 -0.88
CA GLY A 62 5.71 -13.35 -0.12
C GLY A 62 6.68 -14.52 -0.04
N ARG A 63 7.94 -14.20 0.27
CA ARG A 63 8.97 -15.17 0.66
C ARG A 63 8.90 -15.44 2.15
#